data_AF-A0A0V8QCV1-F1
#
_entry.id   AF-A0A0V8QCV1-F1
#
_cell.length_a   1.000
_cell.length_b   1.000
_cell.length_c   1.000
_cell.angle_alpha   90.00
_cell.angle_beta   90.00
_cell.angle_gamma   90.00
#
_symmetry.space_group_name_H-M   'P 1'
#
loop_
_entity.id
_entity.type
_entity.pdbx_description
1 polymer ?
#
loop_
_entity_poly.entity_id
_entity_poly.type
_entity_poly.pdbx_seq_one_letter_code
_entity_poly.pdbx_strand_id
1 'polypeptide(L)'
;MLVKNVLLFLIAAAGGGVVSGGVFALISLIGVFPQLASRTATATHIAAYESCIIWGGIAGNVISVFEWGIPGGKPILLVFGLFCGIYIGCFAMALAEILKVIPIFAERARLVQGIPYIVLAIAAGKALGSYYQMFWP
;
A
#
# COMPACT_ATOMS: atom_id res chain seq x y z
N MET A 1 -7.12 -34.37 -13.49
CA MET A 1 -7.82 -33.07 -13.45
C MET A 1 -8.00 -32.54 -12.03
N LEU A 2 -8.45 -33.33 -11.06
CA LEU A 2 -8.57 -32.93 -9.65
C LEU A 2 -7.28 -32.38 -9.02
N VAL A 3 -6.14 -33.07 -9.20
CA VAL A 3 -4.85 -32.64 -8.64
C VAL A 3 -4.43 -31.25 -9.14
N LYS A 4 -4.64 -30.97 -10.43
CA LYS A 4 -4.36 -29.65 -11.02
C LYS A 4 -5.25 -28.56 -10.42
N ASN A 5 -6.53 -28.83 -10.21
CA ASN A 5 -7.48 -27.86 -9.64
C ASN A 5 -7.17 -27.58 -8.16
N VAL A 6 -6.78 -28.59 -7.39
CA VAL A 6 -6.38 -28.41 -5.99
C VAL A 6 -5.09 -27.59 -5.89
N LEU A 7 -4.10 -27.85 -6.76
CA LEU A 7 -2.87 -27.05 -6.82
C LEU A 7 -3.14 -25.60 -7.23
N LEU A 8 -3.99 -25.37 -8.24
CA LEU A 8 -4.40 -24.02 -8.64
C LEU A 8 -5.11 -23.29 -7.50
N PHE A 9 -5.99 -23.97 -6.77
CA PHE A 9 -6.67 -23.40 -5.62
C PHE A 9 -5.69 -23.02 -4.50
N LEU A 10 -4.72 -23.89 -4.18
CA LEU A 10 -3.69 -23.60 -3.18
C LEU A 10 -2.82 -22.40 -3.58
N ILE A 11 -2.39 -22.32 -4.83
CA ILE A 11 -1.59 -21.20 -5.33
C ILE A 11 -2.40 -19.90 -5.31
N ALA A 12 -3.68 -19.95 -5.72
CA ALA A 12 -4.57 -18.79 -5.70
C ALA A 12 -4.85 -18.33 -4.26
N ALA A 13 -5.09 -19.24 -3.32
CA ALA A 13 -5.31 -18.93 -1.92
C ALA A 13 -4.04 -18.35 -1.25
N ALA A 14 -2.88 -18.94 -1.51
CA ALA A 14 -1.60 -18.45 -1.00
C ALA A 14 -1.26 -17.06 -1.57
N GLY A 15 -1.40 -16.88 -2.90
CA GLY A 15 -1.19 -15.60 -3.56
C GLY A 15 -2.15 -14.53 -3.06
N GLY A 16 -3.45 -14.85 -2.93
CA GLY A 16 -4.45 -13.93 -2.40
C GLY A 16 -4.19 -13.53 -0.94
N GLY A 17 -3.76 -14.47 -0.11
CA GLY A 17 -3.35 -14.20 1.27
C GLY A 17 -2.16 -13.25 1.38
N VAL A 18 -1.12 -13.47 0.56
CA VAL A 18 0.07 -12.60 0.53
C VAL A 18 -0.28 -11.20 0.04
N VAL A 19 -1.09 -11.07 -1.02
CA VAL A 19 -1.47 -9.77 -1.58
C VAL A 19 -2.36 -8.98 -0.60
N SER A 20 -3.38 -9.62 -0.02
CA SER A 20 -4.27 -8.96 0.95
C SER A 20 -3.52 -8.50 2.21
N GLY A 21 -2.67 -9.37 2.76
CA GLY A 21 -1.79 -9.02 3.88
C GLY A 21 -0.84 -7.87 3.55
N GLY A 22 -0.24 -7.88 2.34
CA GLY A 22 0.66 -6.82 1.89
C GLY A 22 -0.02 -5.45 1.75
N VAL A 23 -1.20 -5.41 1.15
CA VAL A 23 -1.98 -4.16 0.99
C VAL A 23 -2.43 -3.63 2.36
N PHE A 24 -2.92 -4.51 3.22
CA PHE A 24 -3.35 -4.13 4.57
C PHE A 24 -2.19 -3.60 5.42
N ALA A 25 -1.04 -4.29 5.38
CA ALA A 25 0.17 -3.87 6.06
C ALA A 25 0.65 -2.50 5.54
N LEU A 26 0.64 -2.28 4.23
CA LEU A 26 1.03 -1.00 3.63
C LEU A 26 0.14 0.15 4.10
N ILE A 27 -1.19 -0.04 4.05
CA ILE A 27 -2.16 0.98 4.45
C ILE A 27 -2.05 1.29 5.96
N SER A 28 -1.91 0.25 6.78
CA SER A 28 -1.83 0.39 8.23
C SER A 28 -0.49 0.98 8.69
N LEU A 29 0.62 0.65 8.02
CA LEU A 29 1.95 1.15 8.34
C LEU A 29 2.15 2.60 7.90
N ILE A 30 1.61 2.98 6.73
CA ILE A 30 1.63 4.38 6.26
C ILE A 30 0.73 5.27 7.15
N GLY A 31 -0.20 4.67 7.88
CA GLY A 31 -0.91 5.36 8.94
C GLY A 31 -1.90 6.41 8.45
N VAL A 32 -2.34 6.34 7.19
CA VAL A 32 -3.36 7.26 6.62
C VAL A 32 -4.61 7.28 7.49
N PHE A 33 -5.12 6.09 7.82
CA PHE A 33 -6.35 5.91 8.58
C PHE A 33 -6.21 6.22 10.08
N PRO A 34 -5.16 5.77 10.81
CA PRO A 34 -4.99 6.20 12.21
C PRO A 34 -4.72 7.70 12.33
N GLN A 35 -4.10 8.36 11.34
CA GLN A 35 -3.98 9.82 11.31
C GLN A 35 -5.33 10.51 11.06
N LEU A 36 -6.15 9.99 10.15
CA LEU A 36 -7.53 10.48 9.95
C LEU A 36 -8.39 10.28 11.21
N ALA A 37 -8.30 9.11 11.84
CA ALA A 37 -9.04 8.76 13.06
C ALA A 37 -8.58 9.59 14.27
N SER A 38 -7.27 9.88 14.39
CA SER A 38 -6.73 10.73 15.45
C SER A 38 -7.11 12.21 15.28
N ARG A 39 -7.10 12.72 14.03
CA ARG A 39 -7.52 14.09 13.71
C ARG A 39 -9.01 14.33 13.88
N THR A 40 -9.84 13.32 13.64
CA THR A 40 -11.31 13.39 13.83
C THR A 40 -11.76 12.96 15.23
N ALA A 41 -10.82 12.69 16.16
CA ALA A 41 -11.09 12.24 17.52
C ALA A 41 -12.06 11.02 17.59
N THR A 42 -12.08 10.18 16.55
CA THR A 42 -12.95 9.00 16.44
C THR A 42 -12.10 7.72 16.53
N ALA A 43 -11.11 7.71 17.42
CA ALA A 43 -10.20 6.59 17.64
C ALA A 43 -10.91 5.33 18.19
N THR A 44 -12.12 5.47 18.74
CA THR A 44 -12.93 4.36 19.27
C THR A 44 -13.59 3.49 18.20
N HIS A 45 -13.66 3.94 16.93
CA HIS A 45 -14.32 3.18 15.84
C HIS A 45 -13.35 2.68 14.76
N ILE A 46 -12.14 2.25 15.14
CA ILE A 46 -11.15 1.68 14.19
C ILE A 46 -11.72 0.49 13.40
N ALA A 47 -12.52 -0.37 14.05
CA ALA A 47 -13.14 -1.54 13.40
C ALA A 47 -14.11 -1.17 12.26
N ALA A 48 -14.76 0.00 12.35
CA ALA A 48 -15.65 0.48 11.29
C ALA A 48 -14.84 0.93 10.06
N TYR A 49 -13.72 1.62 10.26
CA TYR A 49 -12.81 1.99 9.17
C TYR A 49 -12.22 0.76 8.49
N GLU A 50 -11.81 -0.24 9.27
CA GLU A 50 -11.29 -1.50 8.75
C GLU A 50 -12.33 -2.22 7.88
N SER A 51 -13.57 -2.30 8.36
CA SER A 51 -14.69 -2.88 7.61
C SER A 51 -14.94 -2.14 6.30
N CYS A 52 -14.89 -0.80 6.30
CA CYS A 52 -15.02 0.00 5.08
C CYS A 52 -13.90 -0.27 4.07
N ILE A 53 -12.66 -0.45 4.53
CA ILE A 53 -11.51 -0.80 3.67
C ILE A 53 -11.69 -2.18 3.07
N ILE A 54 -12.12 -3.16 3.87
CA ILE A 54 -12.38 -4.54 3.42
C ILE A 54 -13.47 -4.53 2.34
N TRP A 55 -14.60 -3.86 2.60
CA TRP A 55 -15.69 -3.75 1.62
C TRP A 55 -15.27 -3.03 0.34
N GLY A 56 -14.50 -1.93 0.45
CA GLY A 56 -13.96 -1.21 -0.70
C GLY A 56 -12.97 -2.06 -1.52
N GLY A 57 -12.12 -2.82 -0.85
CA GLY A 57 -11.17 -3.75 -1.47
C GLY A 57 -11.86 -4.90 -2.20
N ILE A 58 -12.88 -5.51 -1.58
CA ILE A 58 -13.71 -6.54 -2.22
C ILE A 58 -14.40 -5.96 -3.46
N ALA A 59 -15.07 -4.81 -3.34
CA ALA A 59 -15.76 -4.19 -4.46
C ALA A 59 -14.81 -3.83 -5.60
N GLY A 60 -13.65 -3.22 -5.31
CA GLY A 60 -12.63 -2.88 -6.30
C GLY A 60 -12.04 -4.11 -6.99
N ASN A 61 -11.82 -5.20 -6.23
CA ASN A 61 -11.30 -6.46 -6.79
C ASN A 61 -12.32 -7.09 -7.76
N VAL A 62 -13.61 -7.13 -7.38
CA VAL A 62 -14.68 -7.63 -8.25
C VAL A 62 -14.79 -6.81 -9.54
N ILE A 63 -14.74 -5.47 -9.45
CA ILE A 63 -14.78 -4.61 -10.64
C ILE A 63 -13.57 -4.87 -11.54
N SER A 64 -12.37 -5.00 -10.96
CA SER A 64 -11.13 -5.21 -11.71
C SER A 64 -11.03 -6.60 -12.35
N VAL A 65 -11.54 -7.65 -11.70
CA VAL A 65 -11.44 -9.04 -12.18
C VAL A 65 -12.49 -9.34 -13.24
N PHE A 66 -13.71 -8.84 -13.07
CA PHE A 66 -14.80 -9.09 -14.02
C PHE A 66 -14.82 -8.11 -15.20
N GLU A 67 -13.89 -7.14 -15.25
CA GLU A 67 -13.89 -6.01 -16.19
C GLU A 67 -15.29 -5.47 -16.44
N TRP A 68 -16.07 -5.35 -15.36
CA TRP A 68 -17.47 -4.97 -15.49
C TRP A 68 -17.48 -3.53 -16.00
N GLY A 69 -17.82 -3.36 -17.29
CA GLY A 69 -17.94 -2.05 -17.89
C GLY A 69 -18.98 -1.26 -17.14
N ILE A 70 -18.54 -0.38 -16.24
CA ILE A 70 -19.43 0.42 -15.39
C ILE A 70 -20.25 1.31 -16.34
N PRO A 71 -21.57 1.10 -16.49
CA PRO A 71 -22.40 1.91 -17.38
C PRO A 71 -22.80 3.23 -16.71
N GLY A 72 -21.87 3.82 -15.96
CA GLY A 72 -22.02 5.10 -15.27
C GLY A 72 -21.17 6.12 -15.99
N GLY A 73 -21.81 6.98 -16.80
CA GLY A 73 -21.13 8.00 -17.59
C GLY A 73 -20.36 9.04 -16.76
N LYS A 74 -20.12 10.21 -17.36
CA LYS A 74 -19.34 11.34 -16.80
C LYS A 74 -19.53 11.65 -15.29
N PRO A 75 -20.74 11.60 -14.68
CA PRO A 75 -20.90 11.90 -13.25
C PRO A 75 -20.28 10.86 -12.31
N ILE A 76 -20.33 9.55 -12.63
CA ILE A 76 -19.70 8.51 -11.80
C ILE A 76 -18.18 8.69 -11.79
N LEU A 77 -17.61 9.05 -12.95
CA LEU A 77 -16.18 9.31 -13.11
C LEU A 77 -15.74 10.53 -12.29
N LEU A 78 -16.55 11.58 -12.26
CA LEU A 78 -16.25 12.80 -11.50
C LEU A 78 -16.25 12.53 -9.99
N VAL A 79 -17.26 11.81 -9.50
CA VAL A 79 -17.35 11.43 -8.09
C VAL A 79 -16.19 10.51 -7.71
N PHE A 80 -15.91 9.49 -8.53
CA PHE A 80 -14.78 8.59 -8.31
C PHE A 80 -13.42 9.32 -8.32
N GLY A 81 -13.22 10.24 -9.27
CA GLY A 81 -12.03 11.07 -9.35
C GLY A 81 -11.84 11.96 -8.11
N LEU A 82 -12.93 12.52 -7.58
CA LEU A 82 -12.90 13.33 -6.36
C LEU A 82 -12.51 12.48 -5.14
N PHE A 83 -13.08 11.28 -4.99
CA PHE A 83 -12.70 10.35 -3.92
C PHE A 83 -11.24 9.87 -4.04
N CYS A 84 -10.79 9.55 -5.25
CA CYS A 84 -9.37 9.23 -5.50
C CYS A 84 -8.46 10.40 -5.14
N GLY A 85 -8.84 11.63 -5.47
CA GLY A 85 -8.09 12.84 -5.13
C GLY A 85 -7.96 13.05 -3.62
N ILE A 86 -9.06 12.90 -2.87
CA ILE A 86 -9.05 12.97 -1.40
C ILE A 86 -8.14 11.88 -0.83
N TYR A 87 -8.26 10.65 -1.32
CA TYR A 87 -7.44 9.52 -0.86
C TYR A 87 -5.93 9.79 -1.10
N ILE A 88 -5.55 10.20 -2.32
CA ILE A 88 -4.15 10.49 -2.66
C ILE A 88 -3.61 11.67 -1.84
N GLY A 89 -4.44 12.71 -1.60
CA GLY A 89 -4.08 13.84 -0.75
C GLY A 89 -3.79 13.44 0.69
N CYS A 90 -4.66 12.63 1.29
CA CYS A 90 -4.43 12.07 2.63
C CYS A 90 -3.22 11.13 2.66
N PHE A 91 -3.03 10.32 1.61
CA PHE A 91 -1.89 9.42 1.48
C PHE A 91 -0.56 10.19 1.44
N ALA A 92 -0.48 11.29 0.69
CA ALA A 92 0.69 12.15 0.62
C ALA A 92 1.01 12.83 1.96
N MET A 93 0.00 13.32 2.68
CA MET A 93 0.18 13.90 4.02
C MET A 93 0.72 12.85 5.01
N ALA A 94 0.17 11.64 4.99
CA ALA A 94 0.59 10.57 5.88
C ALA A 94 2.03 10.12 5.61
N LEU A 95 2.41 10.02 4.33
CA LEU A 95 3.80 9.78 3.93
C LEU A 95 4.74 10.88 4.45
N ALA A 96 4.35 12.14 4.33
CA ALA A 96 5.15 13.25 4.83
C ALA A 96 5.34 13.22 6.36
N GLU A 97 4.34 12.76 7.10
CA GLU A 97 4.43 12.58 8.55
C GLU A 97 5.42 11.46 8.93
N ILE A 98 5.34 10.32 8.24
CA ILE A 98 6.29 9.21 8.47
C ILE A 98 7.71 9.57 8.03
N LEU A 99 7.86 10.25 6.90
CA LEU A 99 9.16 10.71 6.40
C LEU A 99 9.88 11.61 7.40
N LYS A 100 9.14 12.46 8.14
CA LYS A 100 9.70 13.29 9.21
C LYS A 100 10.15 12.48 10.41
N VAL A 101 9.52 11.33 10.65
CA VAL A 101 9.79 10.46 11.79
C VAL A 101 11.04 9.60 11.56
N ILE A 102 11.35 9.21 10.32
CA ILE A 102 12.57 8.46 9.96
C ILE A 102 13.88 9.12 10.46
N PRO A 103 14.17 10.41 10.20
CA PRO A 103 15.41 11.04 10.65
C PRO A 103 15.46 11.15 12.18
N ILE A 104 14.33 11.42 12.83
CA ILE A 104 14.24 11.49 14.30
C ILE A 104 14.59 10.14 14.93
N PHE A 105 14.10 9.03 14.34
CA PHE A 105 14.49 7.68 14.78
C PHE A 105 15.97 7.39 14.52
N ALA A 106 16.51 7.80 13.36
CA ALA A 106 17.92 7.60 13.03
C ALA A 106 18.86 8.33 14.00
N GLU A 107 18.48 9.54 14.43
CA GLU A 107 19.21 10.34 15.42
C GLU A 107 19.11 9.71 16.81
N ARG A 108 17.91 9.31 17.25
CA ARG A 108 17.72 8.64 18.56
C ARG A 108 18.44 7.28 18.65
N ALA A 109 18.49 6.53 17.56
CA ALA A 109 19.17 5.25 17.52
C ALA A 109 20.71 5.39 17.49
N ARG A 110 21.26 6.61 17.55
CA ARG A 110 22.69 6.92 17.40
C ARG A 110 23.29 6.33 16.12
N LEU A 111 22.48 6.17 15.06
CA LEU A 111 22.95 5.74 13.75
C LEU A 111 23.63 6.87 12.95
N VAL A 112 23.82 8.04 13.53
CA VAL A 112 24.33 9.27 12.89
C VAL A 112 25.67 9.05 12.16
N GLN A 113 26.54 8.16 12.66
CA GLN A 113 27.80 7.80 11.98
C GLN A 113 27.63 6.69 10.91
N GLY A 114 26.57 5.90 10.95
CA GLY A 114 26.29 4.78 10.04
C GLY A 114 25.45 5.12 8.81
N ILE A 115 24.70 6.23 8.83
CA ILE A 115 23.87 6.68 7.69
C ILE A 115 24.65 6.75 6.36
N PRO A 116 25.87 7.32 6.27
CA PRO A 116 26.60 7.34 5.00
C PRO A 116 26.91 5.93 4.48
N TYR A 117 27.22 4.97 5.35
CA TYR A 117 27.44 3.58 4.95
C TYR A 117 26.17 2.90 4.43
N ILE A 118 25.02 3.19 5.04
CA ILE A 118 23.72 2.67 4.59
C ILE A 118 23.37 3.24 3.22
N VAL A 119 23.55 4.54 3.01
CA VAL A 119 23.31 5.19 1.72
C VAL A 119 24.23 4.61 0.64
N LEU A 120 25.51 4.41 0.95
CA LEU A 120 26.50 3.84 0.03
C LEU A 120 26.17 2.38 -0.33
N ALA A 121 25.72 1.58 0.65
CA ALA A 121 25.27 0.21 0.40
C ALA A 121 24.02 0.16 -0.50
N ILE A 122 23.05 1.06 -0.29
CA ILE A 122 21.86 1.19 -1.15
C ILE A 122 22.25 1.62 -2.57
N ALA A 123 23.15 2.61 -2.70
CA ALA A 123 23.63 3.07 -3.99
C ALA A 123 24.38 1.96 -4.74
N ALA A 124 25.26 1.22 -4.07
CA ALA A 124 25.97 0.09 -4.64
C ALA A 124 25.01 -1.03 -5.08
N GLY A 125 24.02 -1.37 -4.26
CA GLY A 125 23.00 -2.35 -4.61
C GLY A 125 22.18 -1.94 -5.84
N LYS A 126 21.77 -0.67 -5.94
CA LYS A 126 21.09 -0.16 -7.13
C LYS A 126 21.99 -0.12 -8.36
N ALA A 127 23.26 0.28 -8.21
CA ALA A 127 24.21 0.30 -9.32
C ALA A 127 24.45 -1.11 -9.88
N LEU A 128 24.64 -2.10 -9.02
CA LEU A 128 24.78 -3.50 -9.41
C LEU A 128 23.50 -4.06 -10.04
N GLY A 129 22.34 -3.73 -9.48
CA GLY A 129 21.04 -4.12 -10.04
C GLY A 129 20.81 -3.53 -11.44
N SER A 130 21.11 -2.24 -11.64
CA SER A 130 21.02 -1.59 -12.95
C SER A 130 22.04 -2.15 -13.95
N TYR A 131 23.25 -2.48 -13.50
CA TYR A 131 24.25 -3.13 -14.35
C TYR A 131 23.82 -4.53 -14.79
N TYR A 132 23.27 -5.32 -13.87
CA TYR A 132 22.77 -6.66 -14.16
C TYR A 132 21.57 -6.61 -15.11
N GLN A 133 20.62 -5.69 -14.89
CA GLN A 133 19.47 -5.49 -15.79
C GLN A 133 19.88 -5.03 -17.20
N MET A 134 21.01 -4.31 -17.33
CA MET A 134 21.52 -3.88 -18.63
C MET A 134 22.21 -5.03 -19.38
N PHE A 135 22.86 -5.95 -18.67
CA PHE A 135 23.54 -7.09 -19.28
C PHE A 135 22.60 -8.28 -19.55
N TRP A 136 21.48 -8.34 -18.84
CA TRP A 136 20.45 -9.37 -19.00
C TRP A 136 19.07 -8.71 -19.19
N PRO A 137 18.69 -8.38 -20.44
CA PRO A 137 17.34 -7.88 -20.75
C PRO A 137 16.25 -8.94 -20.54
#